data_AF-A0A1Z4QT77-F1
#
_entry.id   AF-A0A1Z4QT77-F1
#
_cell.length_a   1.000
_cell.length_b   1.000
_cell.length_c   1.000
_cell.angle_alpha   90.00
_cell.angle_beta   90.00
_cell.angle_gamma   90.00
#
_symmetry.space_group_name_H-M   'P 1'
#
loop_
_entity.id
_entity.type
_entity.pdbx_description
1 polymer ?
#
loop_
_entity_poly.entity_id
_entity_poly.type
_entity_poly.pdbx_seq_one_letter_code
_entity_poly.pdbx_strand_id
1 'polypeptide(L)' 'MDKNLETDANNLQEILSKILDESANFLQCINNYPVGILPPKYDIASLPTTGIGANNTLEIFKTKYLFWRICSLFTKI' A
#
# COMPACT_ATOMS: atom_id res chain seq x y z
N MET A 1 13.21 27.05 -16.68
CA MET A 1 13.05 25.69 -16.15
C MET A 1 11.63 25.28 -16.46
N ASP A 2 11.44 24.13 -17.10
CA ASP A 2 10.12 23.72 -17.59
C ASP A 2 9.19 23.49 -16.38
N LYS A 3 8.09 24.25 -16.28
CA LYS A 3 7.20 24.23 -15.09
C LYS A 3 6.69 22.83 -14.74
N ASN A 4 6.61 21.95 -15.74
CA ASN A 4 6.20 20.56 -15.58
C ASN A 4 7.23 19.75 -14.78
N LEU A 5 8.54 19.96 -15.01
CA LEU A 5 9.60 19.20 -14.31
C LEU A 5 9.69 19.58 -12.83
N GLU A 6 9.50 20.85 -12.50
CA GLU A 6 9.47 21.32 -11.10
C GLU A 6 8.23 20.78 -10.37
N THR A 7 7.09 20.76 -11.05
CA THR A 7 5.85 20.17 -10.52
C THR A 7 6.00 18.68 -10.28
N ASP A 8 6.57 17.94 -11.24
CA ASP A 8 6.81 16.50 -11.12
C ASP A 8 7.80 16.17 -9.99
N ALA A 9 8.86 16.97 -9.84
CA ALA A 9 9.81 16.83 -8.74
C ALA A 9 9.14 17.02 -7.37
N ASN A 10 8.30 18.05 -7.24
CA ASN A 10 7.54 18.30 -6.00
C ASN A 10 6.55 17.16 -5.70
N ASN A 11 5.83 16.68 -6.72
CA ASN A 11 4.91 15.54 -6.58
C ASN A 11 5.65 14.27 -6.13
N LEU A 12 6.81 13.98 -6.71
CA LEU A 12 7.63 12.85 -6.32
C LEU A 12 8.09 12.98 -4.87
N GLN A 13 8.54 14.16 -4.45
CA GLN A 13 8.96 14.41 -3.08
C GLN A 13 7.82 14.22 -2.08
N GLU A 14 6.62 14.68 -2.40
CA GLU A 14 5.43 14.47 -1.58
C GLU A 14 5.07 12.98 -1.45
N ILE A 15 5.09 12.24 -2.56
CA ILE A 15 4.84 10.79 -2.57
C ILE A 15 5.87 10.06 -1.71
N LEU A 16 7.15 10.37 -1.88
CA LEU A 16 8.23 9.74 -1.11
C LEU A 16 8.11 10.04 0.39
N SER A 17 7.78 11.28 0.75
CA SER A 17 7.56 11.65 2.16
C SER A 17 6.41 10.84 2.77
N LYS A 18 5.27 10.73 2.06
CA LYS A 18 4.12 9.94 2.53
C LYS A 18 4.47 8.47 2.73
N ILE A 19 5.23 7.88 1.80
CA ILE A 19 5.65 6.47 1.91
C ILE A 19 6.58 6.28 3.12
N LEU A 20 7.50 7.21 3.37
CA LEU A 20 8.39 7.16 4.52
C LEU A 20 7.61 7.26 5.84
N ASP A 21 6.64 8.17 5.93
CA ASP A 21 5.79 8.32 7.12
C ASP A 21 4.94 7.07 7.37
N GLU A 22 4.31 6.52 6.32
CA GLU A 22 3.57 5.25 6.43
C GLU A 22 4.46 4.09 6.89
N SER A 23 5.69 4.02 6.38
CA SER A 23 6.65 2.97 6.73
C SER A 23 7.12 3.09 8.17
N ALA A 24 7.39 4.31 8.64
CA ALA A 24 7.76 4.57 10.03
C ALA A 24 6.62 4.18 10.99
N ASN A 25 5.38 4.56 10.67
CA ASN A 25 4.20 4.18 11.44
C ASN A 25 4.00 2.66 11.47
N PHE A 26 4.24 1.97 10.34
CA PHE A 26 4.20 0.52 10.29
C PHE A 26 5.22 -0.12 11.24
N LEU A 27 6.47 0.34 11.21
CA LEU A 27 7.55 -0.17 12.06
C LEU A 27 7.29 0.07 13.55
N GLN A 28 6.72 1.21 13.92
CA GLN A 28 6.36 1.51 15.32
C GLN A 28 5.35 0.50 15.90
N CYS A 29 4.48 -0.03 15.05
CA CYS A 29 3.45 -0.97 15.45
C CYS A 29 3.80 -2.42 15.07
N ILE A 30 5.02 -2.73 14.62
CA ILE A 30 5.39 -4.05 14.08
C ILE A 30 5.11 -5.20 15.06
N ASN A 31 5.29 -4.94 16.36
CA ASN A 31 5.02 -5.92 17.43
C ASN A 31 3.52 -6.21 17.62
N ASN A 32 2.64 -5.38 17.07
CA ASN A 32 1.19 -5.57 17.07
C ASN A 32 0.69 -6.32 15.81
N TYR A 33 1.59 -6.67 14.88
CA TYR A 33 1.24 -7.44 13.70
C TYR A 33 1.45 -8.94 13.94
N PRO A 34 0.64 -9.80 13.29
CA PRO A 34 0.96 -11.22 13.22
C PRO A 34 2.33 -11.42 12.55
N VAL A 35 3.14 -12.34 13.11
CA VAL A 35 4.51 -12.66 12.66
C VAL A 35 4.57 -13.12 11.19
N GLY A 36 3.43 -13.50 10.61
CA GLY A 36 3.29 -13.76 9.19
C GLY A 36 1.89 -13.39 8.69
N ILE A 37 1.84 -12.77 7.52
CA ILE A 37 0.62 -12.61 6.73
C ILE A 37 0.59 -13.77 5.74
N LEU A 38 -0.38 -14.68 5.87
CA LEU A 38 -0.62 -15.68 4.84
C LEU A 38 -1.40 -14.99 3.70
N PRO A 39 -0.80 -14.77 2.52
CA PRO A 39 -1.53 -14.16 1.43
C PRO A 39 -2.71 -15.07 1.02
N PRO A 40 -3.85 -14.51 0.59
CA PRO A 40 -4.90 -15.30 -0.02
C PRO A 40 -4.34 -16.06 -1.22
N LYS A 41 -4.86 -17.27 -1.46
CA LYS A 41 -4.44 -18.08 -2.60
C LYS A 41 -4.56 -17.27 -3.89
N TYR A 42 -3.48 -17.26 -4.66
CA TYR A 42 -3.44 -16.59 -5.95
C TYR A 42 -4.34 -17.37 -6.93
N ASP A 43 -5.47 -16.78 -7.29
CA ASP A 43 -6.39 -17.33 -8.29
C ASP A 43 -6.17 -16.61 -9.62
N ILE A 44 -5.59 -17.31 -10.58
CA ILE A 44 -5.33 -16.80 -11.94
C ILE A 44 -6.64 -16.43 -12.64
N ALA A 45 -7.74 -17.13 -12.34
CA ALA A 45 -9.05 -16.82 -12.91
C ALA A 45 -9.61 -15.48 -12.40
N SER A 46 -9.10 -14.97 -11.28
CA SER A 46 -9.48 -13.66 -10.72
C SER A 46 -8.72 -12.49 -11.32
N LEU A 47 -7.76 -12.75 -12.24
CA LEU A 47 -7.01 -11.68 -12.89
C LEU A 47 -7.84 -11.02 -13.98
N PRO A 48 -7.76 -9.68 -14.12
CA PRO A 48 -8.36 -8.99 -15.24
C PRO A 48 -7.79 -9.50 -16.56
N THR A 49 -8.65 -9.69 -17.56
CA THR A 49 -8.24 -10.10 -18.92
C THR A 49 -7.57 -8.98 -19.70
N THR A 50 -7.63 -7.74 -19.20
CA THR A 50 -7.01 -6.54 -19.76
C THR A 50 -6.23 -5.78 -18.70
N GLY A 51 -5.24 -5.00 -19.11
CA GLY A 51 -4.48 -4.16 -18.18
C GLY A 51 -5.37 -3.11 -17.49
N ILE A 52 -5.50 -3.19 -16.17
CA ILE A 52 -6.34 -2.28 -15.36
C ILE A 52 -5.62 -0.99 -14.93
N GLY A 53 -4.32 -0.86 -15.25
CA GLY A 53 -3.50 0.29 -14.85
C GLY A 53 -3.09 0.29 -13.37
N ALA A 54 -2.15 1.17 -13.04
CA ALA A 54 -1.51 1.21 -11.72
C ALA A 54 -2.49 1.55 -10.58
N ASN A 55 -3.39 2.50 -10.79
CA ASN A 55 -4.34 2.94 -9.76
C ASN A 55 -5.31 1.82 -9.37
N ASN A 56 -5.90 1.13 -10.35
CA ASN A 56 -6.83 0.04 -10.06
C ASN A 56 -6.09 -1.17 -9.46
N THR A 57 -4.84 -1.40 -9.86
CA THR A 57 -3.99 -2.43 -9.25
C THR A 57 -3.74 -2.12 -7.77
N LEU A 58 -3.46 -0.86 -7.44
CA LEU A 58 -3.28 -0.41 -6.07
C LEU A 58 -4.57 -0.56 -5.25
N GLU A 59 -5.74 -0.26 -5.82
CA GLU A 59 -7.03 -0.43 -5.14
C GLU A 59 -7.37 -1.90 -4.87
N ILE A 60 -7.11 -2.81 -5.82
CA ILE A 60 -7.26 -4.26 -5.58
C ILE A 60 -6.30 -4.73 -4.50
N PHE A 61 -5.05 -4.25 -4.53
CA PHE A 61 -4.06 -4.58 -3.53
C PHE A 61 -4.51 -4.11 -2.14
N LYS A 62 -4.92 -2.85 -2.00
CA LYS A 62 -5.48 -2.35 -0.74
C LYS A 62 -6.68 -3.22 -0.32
N THR A 63 -7.65 -3.45 -1.19
CA THR A 63 -8.84 -4.24 -0.81
C THR A 63 -8.50 -5.65 -0.32
N LYS A 64 -7.56 -6.35 -0.97
CA LYS A 64 -7.16 -7.72 -0.59
C LYS A 64 -6.25 -7.77 0.64
N TYR A 65 -5.41 -6.75 0.84
CA TYR A 65 -4.31 -6.80 1.82
C TYR A 65 -4.42 -5.76 2.95
N LEU A 66 -5.33 -4.78 2.90
CA LEU A 66 -5.48 -3.71 3.90
C LEU A 66 -5.96 -4.26 5.24
N PHE A 67 -6.79 -5.30 5.27
CA PHE A 67 -7.19 -5.98 6.51
C PHE A 67 -5.98 -6.42 7.35
N TRP A 68 -4.86 -6.72 6.69
CA TRP A 68 -3.61 -7.15 7.32
C TRP A 68 -2.64 -6.00 7.62
N ARG A 69 -2.95 -4.77 7.20
CA ARG A 69 -2.13 -3.55 7.38
C ARG A 69 -2.64 -2.61 8.49
N ILE A 70 -3.70 -2.97 9.22
CA ILE A 70 -4.28 -2.07 10.22
C ILE A 70 -3.80 -2.46 11.62
N CYS A 71 -2.91 -1.63 12.17
CA CYS A 71 -2.44 -1.71 13.57
C CYS A 71 -3.58 -1.65 14.61
N SER A 72 -4.74 -1.11 14.25
CA SER A 72 -5.83 -0.78 15.18
C SER A 72 -6.91 -1.85 15.32
N LEU A 73 -6.83 -2.97 14.59
CA LEU A 73 -7.86 -4.01 14.64
C LEU A 73 -7.55 -5.15 15.62
N PHE A 74 -6.32 -5.24 16.14
CA PHE A 74 -5.91 -6.34 17.02
C PHE A 74 -5.74 -5.95 18.50
N THR A 75 -6.13 -4.74 18.91
CA THR A 75 -5.98 -4.27 20.31
C THR A 75 -7.09 -4.70 21.28
N LYS A 76 -8.01 -5.58 20.90
CA LYS A 76 -9.04 -6.11 21.81
C LYS A 76 -9.46 -7.55 21.46
N ILE A 77 -8.65 -8.54 21.84
CA ILE A 77 -9.12 -9.86 22.30
C ILE A 77 -8.23 -10.26 23.47
#